data_AF-A0AA43CQP9-F1
#
_entry.id   AF-A0AA43CQP9-F1
#
_cell.length_a   1.000
_cell.length_b   1.000
_cell.length_c   1.000
_cell.angle_alpha   90.00
_cell.angle_beta   90.00
_cell.angle_gamma   90.00
#
_symmetry.space_group_name_H-M   'P 1'
#
loop_
_entity.id
_entity.type
_entity.pdbx_description
1 polymer ?
#
loop_
_entity_poly.entity_id
_entity_poly.type
_entity_poly.pdbx_seq_one_letter_code
_entity_poly.pdbx_strand_id
1 'polypeptide(L)'
;MRRWIVIGGLALLLAVAAAVYFGGFLAPSGHTDYALQKQLHDASGKTGIIWHAMPVEQAYREIPHQRTLFRAKQAKATRDEADYLGALFALTDAAVSERVATQGKLRRGEPVEPGKSNYDAILSGVLALDTPGRLLPVEALVYQAISDQRRYLASWRASGRGDFFDPGDTLVESAHKKLVGAHDRLLEIFGDEGLHNRQALHDHLSALDFI
;
A
#
# COMPACT_ATOMS: atom_id res chain seq x y z
N MET A 1 0.18 -36.12 -56.14
CA MET A 1 0.27 -36.77 -54.81
C MET A 1 1.24 -35.98 -53.94
N ARG A 2 0.90 -35.82 -52.66
CA ARG A 2 1.67 -35.26 -51.53
C ARG A 2 1.87 -33.72 -51.43
N ARG A 3 1.11 -33.17 -50.48
CA ARG A 3 1.22 -31.93 -49.70
C ARG A 3 2.64 -31.67 -49.19
N TRP A 4 2.99 -30.41 -48.89
CA TRP A 4 3.26 -29.89 -47.54
C TRP A 4 3.09 -28.36 -47.50
N ILE A 5 2.42 -27.89 -46.45
CA ILE A 5 2.16 -26.50 -46.08
C ILE A 5 3.37 -26.03 -45.26
N VAL A 6 3.90 -24.84 -45.54
CA VAL A 6 4.82 -24.13 -44.65
C VAL A 6 4.12 -22.87 -44.18
N ILE A 7 3.77 -22.86 -42.89
CA ILE A 7 3.37 -21.69 -42.12
C ILE A 7 4.63 -21.22 -41.38
N GLY A 8 5.11 -20.03 -41.71
CA GLY A 8 5.95 -19.20 -40.85
C GLY A 8 5.36 -17.80 -40.91
N GLY A 9 5.16 -17.04 -39.84
CA GLY A 9 5.83 -17.02 -38.56
C GLY A 9 6.29 -15.58 -38.31
N LEU A 10 6.01 -15.07 -37.10
CA LEU A 10 6.52 -13.83 -36.48
C LEU A 10 5.87 -12.47 -36.82
N ALA A 11 5.05 -12.03 -35.86
CA ALA A 11 5.30 -10.92 -34.93
C ALA A 11 5.87 -9.59 -35.46
N LEU A 12 5.08 -8.52 -35.29
CA LEU A 12 5.62 -7.19 -34.96
C LEU A 12 4.62 -6.42 -34.08
N LEU A 13 4.95 -6.25 -32.81
CA LEU A 13 4.29 -5.37 -31.84
C LEU A 13 5.24 -4.22 -31.50
N LEU A 14 4.66 -3.01 -31.48
CA LEU A 14 4.94 -1.85 -30.64
C LEU A 14 6.34 -1.19 -30.65
N ALA A 15 6.33 0.11 -31.00
CA ALA A 15 6.91 1.15 -30.16
C ALA A 15 6.28 2.51 -30.50
N VAL A 16 5.47 3.07 -29.60
CA VAL A 16 5.18 4.52 -29.57
C VAL A 16 5.65 5.02 -28.22
N ALA A 17 6.79 5.72 -28.23
CA ALA A 17 7.33 6.43 -27.10
C ALA A 17 6.59 7.76 -26.93
N ALA A 18 5.93 7.95 -25.80
CA ALA A 18 5.44 9.26 -25.38
C ALA A 18 6.48 9.89 -24.45
N ALA A 19 7.24 10.83 -24.99
CA ALA A 19 8.06 11.77 -24.23
C ALA A 19 7.21 13.00 -23.91
N VAL A 20 6.93 13.27 -22.64
CA VAL A 20 6.45 14.59 -22.19
C VAL A 20 7.22 15.01 -20.94
N TYR A 21 8.23 15.84 -21.22
CA TYR A 21 8.65 17.06 -20.53
C TYR A 21 8.66 17.11 -19.00
N PHE A 22 9.91 17.08 -18.50
CA PHE A 22 10.37 17.65 -17.24
C PHE A 22 10.16 19.18 -17.21
N GLY A 23 9.63 19.67 -16.08
CA GLY A 23 9.62 21.07 -15.68
C GLY A 23 9.66 21.15 -14.16
N GLY A 24 10.80 20.78 -13.57
CA GLY A 24 10.98 20.69 -12.11
C GLY A 24 11.15 22.06 -11.45
N PHE A 25 10.21 22.39 -10.57
CA PHE A 25 10.42 23.31 -9.46
C PHE A 25 10.51 22.44 -8.19
N LEU A 26 11.72 22.10 -7.76
CA LEU A 26 11.96 21.34 -6.53
C LEU A 26 11.96 22.31 -5.34
N ALA A 27 10.84 22.39 -4.64
CA ALA A 27 10.82 22.83 -3.25
C ALA A 27 11.00 21.60 -2.35
N PRO A 28 11.95 21.59 -1.39
CA PRO A 28 12.09 20.49 -0.45
C PRO A 28 10.90 20.48 0.51
N SER A 29 9.98 19.53 0.34
CA SER A 29 8.80 19.33 1.17
C SER A 29 9.15 18.62 2.50
N GLY A 30 10.01 19.23 3.32
CA GLY A 30 10.44 18.69 4.62
C GLY A 30 9.42 18.82 5.75
N HIS A 31 8.21 19.32 5.50
CA HIS A 31 7.22 19.61 6.55
C HIS A 31 6.12 18.56 6.75
N THR A 32 5.84 17.69 5.77
CA THR A 32 4.79 16.66 5.90
C THR A 32 5.25 15.45 6.71
N ASP A 33 6.54 15.16 6.71
CA ASP A 33 7.11 13.97 7.36
C ASP A 33 7.02 14.03 8.90
N TYR A 34 7.11 15.23 9.48
CA TYR A 34 7.07 15.40 10.94
C TYR A 34 5.68 15.13 11.53
N ALA A 35 4.60 15.54 10.84
CA ALA A 35 3.24 15.31 11.31
C ALA A 35 2.88 13.83 11.27
N LEU A 36 3.30 13.13 10.21
CA LEU A 36 3.14 11.69 10.09
C LEU A 36 3.99 10.94 11.11
N GLN A 37 5.27 11.29 11.28
CA GLN A 37 6.12 10.71 12.32
C GLN A 37 5.55 10.91 13.72
N LYS A 38 5.01 12.10 14.02
CA LYS A 38 4.36 12.38 15.29
C LYS A 38 3.09 11.54 15.46
N GLN A 39 2.25 11.41 14.41
CA GLN A 39 1.07 10.55 14.46
C GLN A 39 1.43 9.07 14.64
N LEU A 40 2.48 8.59 13.96
CA LEU A 40 2.97 7.22 14.11
C LEU A 40 3.57 7.02 15.50
N HIS A 41 4.34 7.96 16.03
CA HIS A 41 4.88 7.92 17.40
C HIS A 41 3.76 7.91 18.45
N ASP A 42 2.74 8.76 18.28
CA ASP A 42 1.60 8.86 19.18
C ASP A 42 0.69 7.61 19.08
N ALA A 43 0.55 7.02 17.88
CA ALA A 43 -0.22 5.78 17.65
C ALA A 43 0.52 4.50 18.09
N SER A 44 1.86 4.49 18.05
CA SER A 44 2.64 3.28 18.41
C SER A 44 2.72 3.06 19.92
N GLY A 45 2.50 4.10 20.73
CA GLY A 45 2.41 4.07 22.20
C GLY A 45 3.61 3.50 22.97
N LYS A 46 4.60 2.90 22.29
CA LYS A 46 5.79 2.17 22.79
C LYS A 46 6.50 1.32 21.70
N THR A 47 5.95 1.19 20.49
CA THR A 47 6.52 0.34 19.43
C THR A 47 7.51 1.11 18.55
N GLY A 48 8.55 0.43 18.06
CA GLY A 48 9.75 1.03 17.47
C GLY A 48 9.51 2.09 16.40
N ILE A 49 10.49 2.99 16.22
CA ILE A 49 10.46 4.08 15.24
C ILE A 49 10.25 3.49 13.84
N ILE A 50 9.18 3.90 13.15
CA ILE A 50 8.97 3.64 11.72
C ILE A 50 9.88 4.59 10.94
N TRP A 51 10.86 4.04 10.24
CA TRP A 51 11.81 4.79 9.43
C TRP A 51 11.33 4.83 8.00
N HIS A 52 10.80 5.95 7.52
CA HIS A 52 10.40 6.05 6.12
C HIS A 52 11.62 5.90 5.18
N ALA A 53 11.75 4.72 4.55
CA ALA A 53 12.73 4.50 3.48
C ALA A 53 12.44 5.38 2.26
N MET A 54 11.18 5.81 2.13
CA MET A 54 10.65 6.73 1.14
C MET A 54 9.53 7.56 1.80
N PRO A 55 9.41 8.87 1.55
CA PRO A 55 8.26 9.65 2.01
C PRO A 55 6.95 9.10 1.41
N VAL A 56 5.85 9.12 2.17
CA VAL A 56 4.54 8.61 1.70
C VAL A 56 4.12 9.31 0.40
N GLU A 57 4.25 10.63 0.33
CA GLU A 57 3.88 11.39 -0.87
C GLU A 57 4.71 10.99 -2.09
N GLN A 58 5.95 10.53 -1.90
CA GLN A 58 6.75 10.00 -2.99
C GLN A 58 6.23 8.64 -3.44
N ALA A 59 5.89 7.75 -2.51
CA ALA A 59 5.35 6.43 -2.85
C ALA A 59 4.06 6.52 -3.67
N TYR A 60 3.16 7.43 -3.31
CA TYR A 60 1.91 7.67 -4.06
C TYR A 60 2.13 8.27 -5.46
N ARG A 61 3.30 8.83 -5.77
CA ARG A 61 3.63 9.26 -7.15
C ARG A 61 4.14 8.11 -8.01
N GLU A 62 4.59 7.02 -7.41
CA GLU A 62 5.15 5.84 -8.09
C GLU A 62 4.08 4.79 -8.42
N ILE A 63 2.85 4.96 -7.94
CA ILE A 63 1.72 4.04 -8.15
C ILE A 63 0.54 4.76 -8.81
N PRO A 64 -0.33 4.06 -9.56
CA PRO A 64 -1.47 4.67 -10.24
C PRO A 64 -2.67 4.92 -9.30
N HIS A 65 -2.40 5.29 -8.04
CA HIS A 65 -3.43 5.56 -7.03
C HIS A 65 -3.26 6.96 -6.46
N GLN A 66 -4.39 7.61 -6.17
CA GLN A 66 -4.40 8.87 -5.47
C GLN A 66 -4.45 8.65 -3.95
N ARG A 67 -4.02 9.64 -3.19
CA ARG A 67 -4.17 9.67 -1.74
C ARG A 67 -5.26 10.66 -1.35
N THR A 68 -6.35 10.17 -0.78
CA THR A 68 -7.40 11.01 -0.21
C THR A 68 -7.38 10.95 1.30
N LEU A 69 -7.06 12.07 1.96
CA LEU A 69 -7.02 12.14 3.42
C LEU A 69 -8.44 12.02 4.01
N PHE A 70 -8.61 11.12 4.98
CA PHE A 70 -9.84 10.99 5.76
C PHE A 70 -10.08 12.23 6.64
N ARG A 71 -11.30 12.78 6.61
CA ARG A 71 -11.65 14.00 7.35
C ARG A 71 -12.46 13.66 8.59
N ALA A 72 -11.77 13.36 9.68
CA ALA A 72 -12.40 12.98 10.96
C ALA A 72 -13.46 13.99 11.45
N LYS A 73 -13.20 15.29 11.33
CA LYS A 73 -14.15 16.35 11.75
C LYS A 73 -15.44 16.42 10.92
N GLN A 74 -15.44 15.80 9.74
CA GLN A 74 -16.58 15.75 8.82
C GLN A 74 -17.19 14.34 8.76
N ALA A 75 -16.62 13.38 9.49
CA ALA A 75 -17.10 12.02 9.53
C ALA A 75 -18.41 11.93 10.32
N LYS A 76 -19.30 11.04 9.87
CA LYS A 76 -20.47 10.60 10.62
C LYS A 76 -20.13 9.51 11.63
N ALA A 77 -18.98 8.85 11.45
CA ALA A 77 -18.36 7.97 12.43
C ALA A 77 -18.33 8.62 13.83
N THR A 78 -18.36 7.79 14.88
CA THR A 78 -18.10 8.30 16.24
C THR A 78 -16.69 8.87 16.32
N ARG A 79 -16.41 9.69 17.33
CA ARG A 79 -15.07 10.24 17.52
C ARG A 79 -14.00 9.15 17.59
N ASP A 80 -14.25 8.11 18.39
CA ASP A 80 -13.31 7.02 18.58
C ASP A 80 -13.05 6.25 17.28
N GLU A 81 -14.08 6.07 16.45
CA GLU A 81 -13.94 5.45 15.13
C GLU A 81 -13.19 6.33 14.13
N ALA A 82 -13.46 7.63 14.13
CA ALA A 82 -12.78 8.57 13.27
C ALA A 82 -11.28 8.69 13.62
N ASP A 83 -10.97 8.71 14.92
CA ASP A 83 -9.60 8.71 15.43
C ASP A 83 -8.89 7.39 15.09
N TYR A 84 -9.56 6.24 15.28
CA TYR A 84 -9.07 4.93 14.86
C TYR A 84 -8.78 4.87 13.35
N LEU A 85 -9.73 5.28 12.49
CA LEU A 85 -9.56 5.25 11.04
C LEU A 85 -8.41 6.15 10.60
N GLY A 86 -8.25 7.32 11.22
CA GLY A 86 -7.11 8.20 10.96
C GLY A 86 -5.77 7.52 11.26
N ALA A 87 -5.67 6.81 12.38
CA ALA A 87 -4.46 6.08 12.76
C ALA A 87 -4.21 4.85 11.86
N LEU A 88 -5.25 4.07 11.57
CA LEU A 88 -5.17 2.93 10.66
C LEU A 88 -4.70 3.38 9.26
N PHE A 89 -5.24 4.48 8.73
CA PHE A 89 -4.86 4.98 7.42
C PHE A 89 -3.44 5.54 7.35
N ALA A 90 -2.94 6.13 8.44
CA ALA A 90 -1.53 6.49 8.54
C ALA A 90 -0.61 5.26 8.48
N LEU A 91 -1.01 4.16 9.10
CA LEU A 91 -0.27 2.88 9.05
C LEU A 91 -0.36 2.21 7.68
N THR A 92 -1.50 2.26 6.99
CA THR A 92 -1.60 1.77 5.61
C THR A 92 -0.76 2.62 4.66
N ASP A 93 -0.74 3.94 4.82
CA ASP A 93 0.13 4.84 4.05
C ASP A 93 1.62 4.49 4.24
N ALA A 94 2.02 4.19 5.48
CA ALA A 94 3.37 3.71 5.77
C ALA A 94 3.66 2.35 5.10
N ALA A 95 2.68 1.44 5.08
CA ALA A 95 2.80 0.15 4.39
C ALA A 95 2.91 0.29 2.87
N VAL A 96 2.18 1.21 2.26
CA VAL A 96 2.31 1.57 0.84
C VAL A 96 3.73 2.02 0.56
N SER A 97 4.25 2.97 1.35
CA SER A 97 5.61 3.47 1.17
C SER A 97 6.67 2.36 1.29
N GLU A 98 6.56 1.52 2.32
CA GLU A 98 7.46 0.39 2.53
C GLU A 98 7.41 -0.60 1.34
N ARG A 99 6.20 -0.91 0.85
CA ARG A 99 6.00 -1.81 -0.29
C ARG A 99 6.63 -1.24 -1.55
N VAL A 100 6.35 0.02 -1.89
CA VAL A 100 6.89 0.69 -3.09
C VAL A 100 8.42 0.75 -3.04
N ALA A 101 8.98 1.18 -1.91
CA ALA A 101 10.43 1.25 -1.74
C ALA A 101 11.10 -0.13 -1.88
N THR A 102 10.50 -1.16 -1.26
CA THR A 102 11.02 -2.54 -1.28
C THR A 102 10.92 -3.15 -2.68
N GLN A 103 9.76 -3.06 -3.33
CA GLN A 103 9.57 -3.55 -4.70
C GLN A 103 10.50 -2.83 -5.68
N GLY A 104 10.70 -1.52 -5.53
CA GLY A 104 11.64 -0.76 -6.35
C GLY A 104 13.08 -1.26 -6.22
N LYS A 105 13.55 -1.53 -5.01
CA LYS A 105 14.88 -2.11 -4.77
C LYS A 105 15.01 -3.51 -5.37
N LEU A 106 14.02 -4.38 -5.13
CA LEU A 106 14.01 -5.75 -5.67
C LEU A 106 14.07 -5.74 -7.21
N ARG A 107 13.24 -4.92 -7.86
CA ARG A 107 13.22 -4.72 -9.32
C ARG A 107 14.56 -4.29 -9.90
N ARG A 108 15.34 -3.49 -9.16
CA ARG A 108 16.68 -3.06 -9.57
C ARG A 108 17.79 -4.04 -9.18
N GLY A 109 17.45 -5.16 -8.54
CA GLY A 109 18.43 -6.10 -8.00
C GLY A 109 19.24 -5.53 -6.83
N GLU A 110 18.76 -4.46 -6.19
CA GLU A 110 19.40 -3.84 -5.04
C GLU A 110 19.15 -4.66 -3.77
N PRO A 111 20.13 -4.73 -2.85
CA PRO A 111 19.96 -5.43 -1.60
C PRO A 111 18.88 -4.76 -0.73
N VAL A 112 17.93 -5.55 -0.26
CA VAL A 112 16.99 -5.18 0.80
C VAL A 112 17.52 -5.75 2.11
N GLU A 113 18.15 -4.89 2.90
CA GLU A 113 18.79 -5.27 4.16
C GLU A 113 17.80 -5.98 5.12
N PRO A 114 18.10 -7.21 5.55
CA PRO A 114 17.34 -7.88 6.60
C PRO A 114 17.28 -7.02 7.87
N GLY A 115 16.11 -6.93 8.50
CA GLY A 115 15.93 -6.17 9.74
C GLY A 115 15.82 -4.65 9.59
N LYS A 116 15.95 -4.10 8.37
CA LYS A 116 15.68 -2.68 8.08
C LYS A 116 14.31 -2.44 7.43
N SER A 117 13.40 -3.38 7.58
CA SER A 117 12.02 -3.22 7.09
C SER A 117 11.12 -2.68 8.18
N ASN A 118 10.18 -1.81 7.81
CA ASN A 118 9.21 -1.24 8.73
C ASN A 118 8.00 -2.13 8.99
N TYR A 119 7.84 -3.25 8.27
CA TYR A 119 6.63 -4.05 8.38
C TYR A 119 6.34 -4.53 9.81
N ASP A 120 7.37 -4.88 10.60
CA ASP A 120 7.17 -5.33 11.98
C ASP A 120 6.63 -4.20 12.87
N ALA A 121 7.15 -2.98 12.71
CA ALA A 121 6.66 -1.80 13.41
C ALA A 121 5.24 -1.42 12.96
N ILE A 122 4.97 -1.47 11.66
CA ILE A 122 3.63 -1.20 11.09
C ILE A 122 2.61 -2.22 11.63
N LEU A 123 2.90 -3.52 11.53
CA LEU A 123 2.02 -4.59 12.00
C LEU A 123 1.78 -4.51 13.51
N SER A 124 2.82 -4.20 14.29
CA SER A 124 2.66 -3.97 15.73
C SER A 124 1.82 -2.73 16.02
N GLY A 125 1.98 -1.67 15.22
CA GLY A 125 1.18 -0.46 15.31
C GLY A 125 -0.29 -0.71 15.03
N VAL A 126 -0.62 -1.52 14.01
CA VAL A 126 -2.00 -1.92 13.70
C VAL A 126 -2.64 -2.65 14.89
N LEU A 127 -1.93 -3.61 15.49
CA LEU A 127 -2.44 -4.36 16.66
C LEU A 127 -2.48 -3.54 17.96
N ALA A 128 -1.80 -2.41 18.01
CA ALA A 128 -1.77 -1.54 19.19
C ALA A 128 -2.88 -0.47 19.18
N LEU A 129 -3.64 -0.36 18.08
CA LEU A 129 -4.76 0.57 18.00
C LEU A 129 -5.86 0.18 18.98
N ASP A 130 -6.50 1.18 19.59
CA ASP A 130 -7.72 0.97 20.37
C ASP A 130 -8.90 0.80 19.40
N THR A 131 -9.16 -0.45 19.03
CA THR A 131 -10.05 -0.76 17.90
C THR A 131 -11.50 -0.85 18.34
N PRO A 132 -12.40 0.02 17.83
CA PRO A 132 -13.82 -0.08 18.10
C PRO A 132 -14.35 -1.45 17.68
N GLY A 133 -15.21 -2.06 18.50
CA GLY A 133 -15.60 -3.46 18.32
C GLY A 133 -16.16 -3.81 16.93
N ARG A 134 -16.85 -2.87 16.26
CA ARG A 134 -17.37 -3.08 14.90
C ARG A 134 -16.29 -3.05 13.80
N LEU A 135 -15.10 -2.52 14.09
CA LEU A 135 -13.95 -2.41 13.19
C LEU A 135 -12.90 -3.51 13.39
N LEU A 136 -13.03 -4.36 14.42
CA LEU A 136 -12.15 -5.53 14.62
C LEU A 136 -12.03 -6.41 13.36
N PRO A 137 -13.10 -6.71 12.59
CA PRO A 137 -12.96 -7.48 11.36
C PRO A 137 -12.14 -6.75 10.28
N VAL A 138 -12.24 -5.41 10.22
CA VAL A 138 -11.46 -4.58 9.27
C VAL A 138 -9.99 -4.61 9.65
N GLU A 139 -9.67 -4.40 10.93
CA GLU A 139 -8.30 -4.49 11.45
C GLU A 139 -7.66 -5.83 11.08
N ALA A 140 -8.35 -6.94 11.38
CA ALA A 140 -7.84 -8.28 11.13
C ALA A 140 -7.52 -8.50 9.65
N LEU A 141 -8.39 -8.04 8.75
CA LEU A 141 -8.18 -8.16 7.30
C LEU A 141 -7.00 -7.31 6.81
N VAL A 142 -6.90 -6.05 7.26
CA VAL A 142 -5.79 -5.15 6.92
C VAL A 142 -4.46 -5.69 7.45
N TYR A 143 -4.42 -6.11 8.71
CA TYR A 143 -3.25 -6.73 9.32
C TYR A 143 -2.76 -7.95 8.51
N GLN A 144 -3.69 -8.86 8.18
CA GLN A 144 -3.38 -10.06 7.43
C GLN A 144 -2.92 -9.75 6.01
N ALA A 145 -3.51 -8.73 5.35
CA ALA A 145 -3.07 -8.29 4.02
C ALA A 145 -1.63 -7.76 4.04
N ILE A 146 -1.29 -6.88 4.99
CA ILE A 146 0.08 -6.35 5.15
C ILE A 146 1.05 -7.50 5.47
N SER A 147 0.65 -8.45 6.31
CA SER A 147 1.47 -9.62 6.65
C SER A 147 1.75 -10.52 5.44
N ASP A 148 0.75 -10.76 4.58
CA ASP A 148 0.93 -11.54 3.36
C ASP A 148 1.83 -10.81 2.35
N GLN A 149 1.68 -9.49 2.20
CA GLN A 149 2.60 -8.68 1.38
C GLN A 149 4.04 -8.75 1.88
N ARG A 150 4.28 -8.62 3.20
CA ARG A 150 5.61 -8.78 3.80
C ARG A 150 6.20 -10.15 3.46
N ARG A 151 5.42 -11.22 3.60
CA ARG A 151 5.85 -12.60 3.31
C ARG A 151 6.19 -12.78 1.84
N TYR A 152 5.40 -12.21 0.94
CA TYR A 152 5.65 -12.22 -0.50
C TYR A 152 6.95 -11.50 -0.86
N LEU A 153 7.17 -10.29 -0.34
CA LEU A 153 8.41 -9.56 -0.62
C LEU A 153 9.65 -10.29 -0.06
N ALA A 154 9.50 -10.97 1.08
CA ALA A 154 10.56 -11.80 1.64
C ALA A 154 10.87 -13.02 0.76
N SER A 155 9.86 -13.71 0.21
CA SER A 155 10.05 -14.83 -0.71
C SER A 155 10.65 -14.38 -2.05
N TRP A 156 10.18 -13.24 -2.59
CA TRP A 156 10.75 -12.64 -3.78
C TRP A 156 12.24 -12.33 -3.59
N ARG A 157 12.60 -11.67 -2.48
CA ARG A 157 14.01 -11.44 -2.12
C ARG A 157 14.82 -12.73 -2.06
N ALA A 158 14.30 -13.76 -1.39
CA ALA A 158 14.99 -15.04 -1.21
C ALA A 158 15.16 -15.81 -2.54
N SER A 159 14.28 -15.59 -3.52
CA SER A 159 14.38 -16.23 -4.84
C SER A 159 15.58 -15.75 -5.66
N GLY A 160 16.12 -14.56 -5.35
CA GLY A 160 17.18 -13.92 -6.16
C GLY A 160 16.74 -13.48 -7.56
N ARG A 161 15.47 -13.66 -7.93
CA ARG A 161 14.89 -13.24 -9.21
C ARG A 161 14.49 -11.77 -9.14
N GLY A 162 15.45 -10.87 -9.28
CA GLY A 162 15.23 -9.43 -9.10
C GLY A 162 14.19 -8.82 -10.04
N ASP A 163 13.91 -9.42 -11.19
CA ASP A 163 13.14 -8.78 -12.26
C ASP A 163 11.63 -9.06 -12.27
N PHE A 164 11.13 -10.02 -11.48
CA PHE A 164 9.76 -10.51 -11.66
C PHE A 164 8.86 -10.37 -10.43
N PHE A 165 7.95 -9.39 -10.49
CA PHE A 165 6.74 -9.38 -9.67
C PHE A 165 5.73 -10.36 -10.27
N ASP A 166 5.15 -11.21 -9.43
CA ASP A 166 4.16 -12.21 -9.82
C ASP A 166 2.78 -11.82 -9.25
N PRO A 167 1.89 -11.23 -10.07
CA PRO A 167 0.53 -10.89 -9.61
C PRO A 167 -0.32 -12.13 -9.31
N GLY A 168 0.07 -13.32 -9.80
CA GLY A 168 -0.63 -14.58 -9.54
C GLY A 168 -0.11 -15.36 -8.33
N ASP A 169 0.85 -14.81 -7.57
CA ASP A 169 1.31 -15.44 -6.34
C ASP A 169 0.16 -15.54 -5.33
N THR A 170 0.03 -16.70 -4.69
CA THR A 170 -1.02 -16.96 -3.70
C THR A 170 -1.10 -15.92 -2.59
N LEU A 171 0.04 -15.36 -2.15
CA LEU A 171 0.09 -14.32 -1.11
C LEU A 171 -0.38 -12.97 -1.63
N VAL A 172 -0.10 -12.66 -2.90
CA VAL A 172 -0.55 -11.44 -3.57
C VAL A 172 -2.07 -11.48 -3.73
N GLU A 173 -2.62 -12.58 -4.27
CA GLU A 173 -4.08 -12.77 -4.36
C GLU A 173 -4.76 -12.77 -2.99
N SER A 174 -4.12 -13.41 -2.01
CA SER A 174 -4.61 -13.51 -0.63
C SER A 174 -4.64 -12.13 0.05
N ALA A 175 -3.67 -11.26 -0.21
CA ALA A 175 -3.67 -9.88 0.26
C ALA A 175 -4.78 -9.07 -0.42
N HIS A 176 -4.90 -9.15 -1.74
CA HIS A 176 -5.94 -8.48 -2.51
C HIS A 176 -7.34 -8.80 -1.99
N LYS A 177 -7.69 -10.09 -1.87
CA LYS A 177 -9.01 -10.53 -1.37
C LYS A 177 -9.32 -9.99 0.03
N LYS A 178 -8.31 -9.84 0.89
CA LYS A 178 -8.51 -9.28 2.23
C LYS A 178 -8.72 -7.77 2.21
N LEU A 179 -8.01 -7.03 1.35
CA LEU A 179 -8.22 -5.60 1.19
C LEU A 179 -9.59 -5.28 0.59
N VAL A 180 -10.05 -6.09 -0.37
CA VAL A 180 -11.44 -6.02 -0.88
C VAL A 180 -12.43 -6.29 0.25
N GLY A 181 -12.26 -7.37 1.03
CA GLY A 181 -13.14 -7.66 2.17
C GLY A 181 -13.14 -6.55 3.24
N ALA A 182 -11.99 -5.94 3.51
CA ALA A 182 -11.88 -4.83 4.45
C ALA A 182 -12.64 -3.60 3.93
N HIS A 183 -12.52 -3.30 2.63
CA HIS A 183 -13.23 -2.21 1.98
C HIS A 183 -14.75 -2.43 2.03
N ASP A 184 -15.22 -3.62 1.65
CA ASP A 184 -16.65 -3.94 1.67
C ASP A 184 -17.21 -3.78 3.08
N ARG A 185 -16.47 -4.23 4.10
CA ARG A 185 -16.88 -4.07 5.49
C ARG A 185 -16.88 -2.60 5.94
N LEU A 186 -15.92 -1.79 5.49
CA LEU A 186 -15.94 -0.34 5.74
C LEU A 186 -17.17 0.32 5.09
N LEU A 187 -17.56 -0.07 3.88
CA LEU A 187 -18.76 0.45 3.22
C LEU A 187 -20.06 -0.03 3.87
N GLU A 188 -20.10 -1.21 4.46
CA GLU A 188 -21.24 -1.65 5.28
C GLU A 188 -21.40 -0.78 6.54
N ILE A 189 -20.27 -0.42 7.17
CA ILE A 189 -20.23 0.33 8.43
C ILE A 189 -20.46 1.83 8.21
N PHE A 190 -19.91 2.37 7.12
CA PHE A 190 -19.80 3.80 6.83
C PHE A 190 -20.37 4.19 5.46
N GLY A 191 -21.27 3.38 4.90
CA GLY A 191 -21.84 3.61 3.56
C GLY A 191 -22.58 4.94 3.43
N ASP A 192 -23.06 5.49 4.54
CA ASP A 192 -23.75 6.78 4.57
C ASP A 192 -22.80 7.98 4.75
N GLU A 193 -21.48 7.78 4.86
CA GLU A 193 -20.48 8.86 4.89
C GLU A 193 -20.57 9.77 3.66
N GLY A 194 -20.03 10.99 3.80
CA GLY A 194 -19.89 11.91 2.67
C GLY A 194 -18.98 11.33 1.58
N LEU A 195 -19.21 11.74 0.33
CA LEU A 195 -18.46 11.26 -0.85
C LEU A 195 -16.94 11.31 -0.64
N HIS A 196 -16.42 12.39 -0.04
CA HIS A 196 -14.99 12.54 0.26
C HIS A 196 -14.46 11.44 1.18
N ASN A 197 -15.14 11.17 2.30
CA ASN A 197 -14.67 10.17 3.25
C ASN A 197 -14.80 8.76 2.68
N ARG A 198 -15.87 8.45 1.93
CA ARG A 198 -15.96 7.16 1.23
C ARG A 198 -14.82 6.97 0.23
N GLN A 199 -14.44 8.03 -0.49
CA GLN A 199 -13.27 7.99 -1.38
C GLN A 199 -11.99 7.73 -0.58
N ALA A 200 -11.81 8.35 0.59
CA ALA A 200 -10.67 8.06 1.47
C ALA A 200 -10.64 6.59 1.92
N LEU A 201 -11.78 6.01 2.33
CA LEU A 201 -11.87 4.59 2.71
C LEU A 201 -11.39 3.68 1.55
N HIS A 202 -11.76 4.01 0.32
CA HIS A 202 -11.37 3.28 -0.87
C HIS A 202 -9.90 3.49 -1.25
N ASP A 203 -9.44 4.74 -1.28
CA ASP A 203 -8.09 5.09 -1.74
C ASP A 203 -7.00 4.48 -0.86
N HIS A 204 -7.16 4.48 0.47
CA HIS A 204 -6.15 3.91 1.35
C HIS A 204 -6.00 2.38 1.18
N LEU A 205 -7.10 1.66 0.97
CA LEU A 205 -7.05 0.20 0.78
C LEU A 205 -6.62 -0.20 -0.64
N SER A 206 -7.07 0.53 -1.66
CA SER A 206 -6.65 0.29 -3.05
C SER A 206 -5.19 0.64 -3.29
N ALA A 207 -4.70 1.73 -2.69
CA ALA A 207 -3.29 2.10 -2.75
C ALA A 207 -2.38 1.08 -2.07
N LEU A 208 -2.87 0.36 -1.05
CA LEU A 208 -2.13 -0.75 -0.44
C LEU A 208 -2.11 -1.99 -1.33
N ASP A 209 -3.08 -2.14 -2.23
CA ASP A 209 -3.22 -3.26 -3.13
C ASP A 209 -2.42 -3.10 -4.44
N PHE A 210 -2.55 -1.96 -5.13
CA PHE A 210 -1.85 -1.55 -6.37
C PHE A 210 -1.31 -2.64 -7.33
N ILE A 211 -2.05 -3.74 -7.51
CA ILE A 211 -1.75 -4.79 -8.49
C ILE A 211 -2.38 -4.44 -9.84
#